data_AF-A0A971SN32-F1
#
_entry.id   AF-A0A971SN32-F1
#
_cell.length_a   1.000
_cell.length_b   1.000
_cell.length_c   1.000
_cell.angle_alpha   90.00
_cell.angle_beta   90.00
_cell.angle_gamma   90.00
#
_symmetry.space_group_name_H-M   'P 1'
#
loop_
_entity.id
_entity.type
_entity.pdbx_description
1 polymer ?
#
loop_
_entity_poly.entity_id
_entity_poly.type
_entity_poly.pdbx_seq_one_letter_code
_entity_poly.pdbx_strand_id
1 'polypeptide(L)'
;MKIGFLINPVAGMGGKVALKGTDGEDILRRAIELGAVPAANSRAEIALAVFREVASNHQFYAPSGEMGGKLLSENGLKPEIVFDPAEKTTADDTKRAVSLMLEAGVEAIVFAGGDGTARDVCSVVGEKIPVIGIPAGVKIHSAVYAKRPKDAGILVKNLLQGKVKRYVLAEVMDLDEDAFRNNAVRAELYGYMKVPDDREFMQDRKSGSSGSDTNETLDIAAFTVNGMI
;
A
#
# COMPACT_ATOMS: atom_id res chain seq x y z
N MET A 1 21.39 -4.38 -7.07
CA MET A 1 19.95 -4.45 -7.41
C MET A 1 19.41 -3.04 -7.54
N LYS A 2 18.54 -2.82 -8.53
CA LYS A 2 17.77 -1.58 -8.71
C LYS A 2 16.38 -1.73 -8.08
N ILE A 3 16.01 -0.82 -7.18
CA ILE A 3 14.76 -0.87 -6.43
C ILE A 3 13.94 0.39 -6.67
N GLY A 4 12.68 0.23 -7.06
CA GLY A 4 11.70 1.31 -7.02
C GLY A 4 11.18 1.50 -5.61
N PHE A 5 11.07 2.74 -5.14
CA PHE A 5 10.52 3.07 -3.83
C PHE A 5 9.50 4.19 -3.95
N LEU A 6 8.29 3.92 -3.47
CA LEU A 6 7.13 4.80 -3.64
C LEU A 6 6.36 4.96 -2.34
N ILE A 7 5.92 6.17 -2.04
CA ILE A 7 4.99 6.45 -0.95
C ILE A 7 3.81 7.17 -1.57
N ASN A 8 2.59 6.71 -1.31
CA ASN A 8 1.41 7.55 -1.51
C ASN A 8 1.27 8.49 -0.30
N PRO A 9 1.58 9.80 -0.42
CA PRO A 9 1.69 10.69 0.73
C PRO A 9 0.36 10.91 1.46
N VAL A 10 -0.77 10.69 0.79
CA VAL A 10 -2.11 10.87 1.36
C VAL A 10 -2.70 9.57 1.93
N ALA A 11 -1.97 8.45 1.87
CA ALA A 11 -2.49 7.19 2.37
C ALA A 11 -2.54 7.13 3.92
N GLY A 12 -3.51 6.38 4.43
CA GLY A 12 -3.69 6.13 5.87
C GLY A 12 -4.58 7.14 6.60
N MET A 13 -5.21 8.09 5.90
CA MET A 13 -6.10 9.08 6.51
C MET A 13 -7.53 8.55 6.77
N GLY A 14 -8.08 7.69 5.92
CA GLY A 14 -9.50 7.30 5.99
C GLY A 14 -9.85 6.55 7.28
N GLY A 15 -9.04 5.56 7.64
CA GLY A 15 -9.31 4.69 8.80
C GLY A 15 -9.34 5.39 10.16
N LYS A 16 -8.68 6.55 10.32
CA LYS A 16 -8.59 7.27 11.60
C LYS A 16 -9.83 8.10 11.93
N VAL A 17 -10.59 8.51 10.93
CA VAL A 17 -11.76 9.40 11.08
C VAL A 17 -13.08 8.65 10.81
N ALA A 18 -13.03 7.31 10.89
CA ALA A 18 -14.11 6.41 10.47
C ALA A 18 -14.61 6.65 9.04
N LEU A 19 -13.85 7.41 8.24
CA LEU A 19 -14.10 7.57 6.82
C LEU A 19 -13.62 6.33 6.09
N LYS A 20 -14.38 5.96 5.07
CA LYS A 20 -14.28 4.65 4.46
C LYS A 20 -13.30 4.69 3.28
N GLY A 21 -12.08 5.19 3.54
CA GLY A 21 -11.05 5.50 2.54
C GLY A 21 -10.75 7.00 2.46
N THR A 22 -9.81 7.39 1.58
CA THR A 22 -9.51 8.80 1.22
C THR A 22 -9.49 9.04 -0.29
N ASP A 23 -10.06 8.12 -1.05
CA ASP A 23 -10.06 8.19 -2.51
C ASP A 23 -11.16 9.18 -2.95
N GLY A 24 -10.75 10.22 -3.69
CA GLY A 24 -11.58 11.38 -4.05
C GLY A 24 -11.28 12.65 -3.25
N GLU A 25 -11.23 13.79 -3.95
CA GLU A 25 -10.83 15.09 -3.36
C GLU A 25 -11.73 15.52 -2.19
N ASP A 26 -13.04 15.27 -2.27
CA ASP A 26 -14.00 15.64 -1.23
C ASP A 26 -13.83 14.83 0.06
N ILE A 27 -13.51 13.53 -0.06
CA ILE A 27 -13.28 12.65 1.09
C ILE A 27 -11.94 12.98 1.75
N LEU A 28 -10.91 13.25 0.95
CA LEU A 28 -9.61 13.72 1.43
C LEU A 28 -9.75 15.04 2.19
N ARG A 29 -10.49 16.01 1.64
CA ARG A 29 -10.78 17.28 2.30
C ARG A 29 -11.50 17.07 3.63
N ARG A 30 -12.51 16.19 3.66
CA ARG A 30 -13.26 15.87 4.87
C ARG A 30 -12.40 15.18 5.93
N ALA A 31 -11.47 14.31 5.53
CA ALA A 31 -10.54 13.66 6.44
C ALA A 31 -9.62 14.68 7.12
N ILE A 32 -9.11 15.65 6.35
CA ILE A 32 -8.26 16.74 6.86
C ILE A 32 -9.05 17.64 7.82
N GLU A 33 -10.29 18.01 7.49
CA GLU A 33 -11.17 18.77 8.40
C GLU A 33 -11.42 18.07 9.74
N LEU A 34 -11.44 16.73 9.73
CA LEU A 34 -11.60 15.90 10.92
C LEU A 34 -10.26 15.63 11.65
N GLY A 35 -9.17 16.27 11.23
CA GLY A 35 -7.85 16.16 11.87
C GLY A 35 -7.06 14.91 11.50
N ALA A 36 -7.41 14.20 10.41
CA ALA A 36 -6.64 13.06 9.95
C ALA A 36 -5.24 13.49 9.49
N VAL A 37 -4.21 12.84 10.04
CA VAL A 37 -2.82 13.03 9.61
C VAL A 37 -2.37 11.80 8.81
N PRO A 38 -1.78 12.00 7.61
CA PRO A 38 -1.24 10.91 6.82
C PRO A 38 -0.25 10.04 7.60
N ALA A 39 -0.30 8.73 7.37
CA ALA A 39 0.52 7.76 8.10
C ALA A 39 1.56 7.07 7.21
N ALA A 40 1.49 7.25 5.89
CA ALA A 40 2.33 6.52 4.94
C ALA A 40 3.83 6.81 5.16
N ASN A 41 4.22 8.08 5.26
CA ASN A 41 5.63 8.47 5.46
C ASN A 41 6.22 7.92 6.76
N SER A 42 5.54 8.10 7.90
CA SER A 42 6.03 7.60 9.19
C SER A 42 6.10 6.07 9.25
N ARG A 43 5.19 5.36 8.57
CA ARG A 43 5.25 3.89 8.46
C ARG A 43 6.35 3.42 7.51
N ALA A 44 6.56 4.13 6.40
CA ALA A 44 7.67 3.87 5.50
C ALA A 44 9.02 4.08 6.19
N GLU A 45 9.14 5.10 7.06
CA GLU A 45 10.32 5.35 7.89
C GLU A 45 10.62 4.19 8.84
N ILE A 46 9.59 3.64 9.52
CA ILE A 46 9.74 2.44 10.36
C ILE A 46 10.30 1.26 9.57
N ALA A 47 9.82 1.05 8.33
CA ALA A 47 10.34 -0.01 7.47
C ALA A 47 11.79 0.27 7.05
N LEU A 48 12.08 1.50 6.59
CA LEU A 48 13.39 1.94 6.13
C LEU A 48 14.46 1.76 7.21
N ALA A 49 14.15 2.09 8.47
CA ALA A 49 15.06 1.91 9.59
C ALA A 49 15.60 0.47 9.73
N VAL A 50 14.85 -0.54 9.29
CA VAL A 50 15.25 -1.96 9.36
C VAL A 50 16.26 -2.34 8.28
N PHE A 51 16.14 -1.77 7.06
CA PHE A 51 16.95 -2.17 5.90
C PHE A 51 17.96 -1.13 5.44
N ARG A 52 17.96 0.08 6.04
CA ARG A 52 18.82 1.23 5.69
C ARG A 52 20.27 0.85 5.47
N GLU A 53 20.87 0.10 6.39
CA GLU A 53 22.29 -0.28 6.33
C GLU A 53 22.63 -1.07 5.05
N VAL A 54 21.74 -2.01 4.67
CA VAL A 54 21.93 -2.83 3.46
C VAL A 54 21.54 -2.06 2.20
N ALA A 55 20.58 -1.15 2.29
CA ALA A 55 20.14 -0.31 1.18
C ALA A 55 21.27 0.54 0.59
N SER A 56 22.25 0.98 1.38
CA SER A 56 23.38 1.79 0.89
C SER A 56 24.22 1.13 -0.20
N ASN A 57 24.15 -0.20 -0.35
CA ASN A 57 24.85 -0.96 -1.39
C ASN A 57 24.00 -1.19 -2.65
N HIS A 58 22.84 -0.55 -2.75
CA HIS A 58 21.84 -0.76 -3.79
C HIS A 58 21.37 0.56 -4.39
N GLN A 59 20.89 0.53 -5.63
CA GLN A 59 20.40 1.72 -6.32
C GLN A 59 18.89 1.84 -6.12
N PHE A 60 18.45 3.01 -5.67
CA PHE A 60 17.03 3.30 -5.46
C PHE A 60 16.55 4.29 -6.50
N TYR A 61 15.31 4.11 -6.94
CA TYR A 61 14.58 4.98 -7.86
C TYR A 61 13.30 5.41 -7.16
N ALA A 62 13.06 6.71 -7.05
CA ALA A 62 11.92 7.24 -6.32
C ALA A 62 11.38 8.51 -6.99
N PRO A 63 10.12 8.88 -6.79
CA PRO A 63 9.68 10.23 -7.09
C PRO A 63 10.28 11.22 -6.09
N SER A 64 10.30 12.50 -6.44
CA SER A 64 10.76 13.57 -5.56
C SER A 64 9.84 13.74 -4.34
N GLY A 65 10.31 14.50 -3.36
CA GLY A 65 9.50 14.95 -2.24
C GLY A 65 8.90 13.83 -1.39
N GLU A 66 7.68 14.06 -0.91
CA GLU A 66 6.96 13.18 0.03
C GLU A 66 6.56 11.82 -0.57
N MET A 67 6.69 11.65 -1.89
CA MET A 67 6.40 10.39 -2.58
C MET A 67 7.53 9.36 -2.47
N GLY A 68 8.58 9.64 -1.69
CA GLY A 68 9.62 8.67 -1.30
C GLY A 68 11.03 9.24 -1.36
N GLY A 69 11.31 10.13 -2.32
CA GLY A 69 12.65 10.69 -2.54
C GLY A 69 13.19 11.45 -1.33
N LYS A 70 12.35 12.23 -0.65
CA LYS A 70 12.73 12.95 0.58
C LYS A 70 13.11 11.99 1.69
N LEU A 71 12.24 11.00 2.01
CA LEU A 71 12.50 10.03 3.08
C LEU A 71 13.82 9.28 2.87
N LEU A 72 14.08 8.80 1.65
CA LEU A 72 15.33 8.11 1.33
C LEU A 72 16.55 9.03 1.50
N SER A 73 16.46 10.26 1.00
CA SER A 73 17.55 11.24 1.05
C SER A 73 17.88 11.66 2.49
N GLU A 74 16.87 11.96 3.31
CA GLU A 74 17.03 12.31 4.73
C GLU A 74 17.63 11.17 5.55
N ASN A 75 17.45 9.93 5.10
CA ASN A 75 18.06 8.74 5.69
C ASN A 75 19.42 8.37 5.06
N GLY A 76 20.04 9.27 4.31
CA GLY A 76 21.41 9.11 3.80
C GLY A 76 21.54 8.16 2.60
N LEU A 77 20.43 7.78 1.98
CA LEU A 77 20.43 7.13 0.67
C LEU A 77 20.44 8.19 -0.43
N LYS A 78 20.84 7.81 -1.65
CA LYS A 78 20.88 8.70 -2.81
C LYS A 78 19.99 8.12 -3.92
N PRO A 79 18.66 8.33 -3.87
CA PRO A 79 17.79 7.83 -4.91
C PRO A 79 17.99 8.60 -6.21
N GLU A 80 17.84 7.91 -7.33
CA GLU A 80 17.62 8.52 -8.63
C GLU A 80 16.16 8.98 -8.71
N ILE A 81 15.96 10.28 -8.94
CA ILE A 81 14.61 10.85 -9.02
C ILE A 81 14.04 10.61 -10.41
N VAL A 82 13.01 9.77 -10.50
CA VAL A 82 12.38 9.40 -11.78
C VAL A 82 11.15 10.24 -12.13
N PHE A 83 10.56 10.91 -11.13
CA PHE A 83 9.33 11.67 -11.30
C PHE A 83 9.28 12.82 -10.30
N ASP A 84 8.76 13.98 -10.72
CA ASP A 84 8.62 15.17 -9.88
C ASP A 84 7.12 15.57 -9.82
N PRO A 85 6.37 15.12 -8.80
CA PRO A 85 4.96 15.43 -8.67
C PRO A 85 4.72 16.90 -8.29
N ALA A 86 3.51 17.39 -8.57
CA ALA A 86 3.00 18.59 -7.91
C ALA A 86 2.83 18.36 -6.39
N GLU A 87 2.63 19.44 -5.63
CA GLU A 87 2.46 19.36 -4.17
C GLU A 87 1.28 18.45 -3.76
N LYS A 88 0.20 18.49 -4.53
CA LYS A 88 -0.93 17.56 -4.40
C LYS A 88 -0.76 16.41 -5.38
N THR A 89 -0.77 15.19 -4.85
CA THR A 89 -0.55 13.96 -5.60
C THR A 89 -1.85 13.21 -5.86
N THR A 90 -1.87 12.47 -6.96
CA THR A 90 -3.04 11.72 -7.45
C THR A 90 -2.70 10.24 -7.69
N ALA A 91 -3.74 9.44 -7.96
CA ALA A 91 -3.58 8.07 -8.42
C ALA A 91 -2.78 7.98 -9.73
N ASP A 92 -2.94 8.95 -10.64
CA ASP A 92 -2.20 8.99 -11.90
C ASP A 92 -0.70 9.26 -11.66
N ASP A 93 -0.36 10.07 -10.66
CA ASP A 93 1.03 10.30 -10.26
C ASP A 93 1.69 9.03 -9.74
N THR A 94 0.94 8.21 -8.98
CA THR A 94 1.39 6.87 -8.56
C THR A 94 1.67 5.98 -9.77
N LYS A 95 0.75 5.92 -10.75
CA LYS A 95 0.91 5.11 -11.97
C LYS A 95 2.07 5.57 -12.84
N ARG A 96 2.24 6.89 -13.00
CA ARG A 96 3.35 7.49 -13.75
C ARG A 96 4.69 7.21 -13.11
N ALA A 97 4.80 7.43 -11.80
CA ALA A 97 6.01 7.09 -11.04
C ALA A 97 6.41 5.61 -11.22
N VAL A 98 5.47 4.69 -11.07
CA VAL A 98 5.71 3.26 -11.23
C VAL A 98 6.13 2.92 -12.66
N SER A 99 5.50 3.53 -13.67
CA SER A 99 5.86 3.32 -15.08
C SER A 99 7.31 3.74 -15.35
N LEU A 100 7.71 4.92 -14.87
CA LEU A 100 9.07 5.45 -15.03
C LEU A 100 10.11 4.61 -14.28
N MET A 101 9.77 4.03 -13.12
CA MET A 101 10.64 3.07 -12.44
C MET A 101 10.86 1.81 -13.29
N LEU A 102 9.80 1.27 -13.90
CA LEU A 102 9.91 0.09 -14.77
C LEU A 102 10.77 0.39 -16.00
N GLU A 103 10.62 1.56 -16.61
CA GLU A 103 11.46 2.02 -17.73
C GLU A 103 12.93 2.16 -17.33
N ALA A 104 13.22 2.60 -16.10
CA ALA A 104 14.56 2.66 -15.53
C ALA A 104 15.15 1.26 -15.21
N GLY A 105 14.36 0.20 -15.36
CA GLY A 105 14.76 -1.18 -15.18
C GLY A 105 14.88 -1.60 -13.71
N VAL A 106 14.01 -1.11 -12.82
CA VAL A 106 13.95 -1.62 -11.45
C VAL A 106 13.57 -3.09 -11.43
N GLU A 107 14.17 -3.85 -10.51
CA GLU A 107 14.00 -5.29 -10.39
C GLU A 107 12.96 -5.67 -9.33
N ALA A 108 12.60 -4.72 -8.45
CA ALA A 108 11.51 -4.84 -7.49
C ALA A 108 10.98 -3.46 -7.11
N ILE A 109 9.74 -3.40 -6.61
CA ILE A 109 9.13 -2.17 -6.10
C ILE A 109 8.72 -2.33 -4.63
N VAL A 110 9.13 -1.38 -3.80
CA VAL A 110 8.65 -1.23 -2.43
C VAL A 110 7.71 -0.03 -2.41
N PHE A 111 6.49 -0.20 -1.92
CA PHE A 111 5.51 0.89 -1.90
C PHE A 111 4.77 1.00 -0.57
N ALA A 112 4.50 2.23 -0.11
CA ALA A 112 3.72 2.49 1.09
C ALA A 112 2.35 3.09 0.74
N GLY A 113 1.27 2.45 1.22
CA GLY A 113 -0.09 2.88 0.89
C GLY A 113 -1.18 1.99 1.51
N GLY A 114 -2.42 2.16 1.04
CA GLY A 114 -3.55 1.26 1.29
C GLY A 114 -4.01 0.57 0.01
N ASP A 115 -5.12 -0.18 0.05
CA ASP A 115 -5.58 -1.01 -1.08
C ASP A 115 -5.73 -0.24 -2.40
N GLY A 116 -6.26 0.99 -2.39
CA GLY A 116 -6.29 1.85 -3.60
C GLY A 116 -4.91 2.15 -4.19
N THR A 117 -3.86 2.26 -3.37
CA THR A 117 -2.47 2.38 -3.85
C THR A 117 -1.97 1.05 -4.42
N ALA A 118 -2.30 -0.09 -3.80
CA ALA A 118 -1.97 -1.40 -4.36
C ALA A 118 -2.65 -1.63 -5.71
N ARG A 119 -3.91 -1.20 -5.87
CA ARG A 119 -4.67 -1.17 -7.12
C ARG A 119 -3.93 -0.37 -8.20
N ASP A 120 -3.51 0.86 -7.86
CA ASP A 120 -2.77 1.72 -8.80
C ASP A 120 -1.43 1.10 -9.23
N VAL A 121 -0.65 0.59 -8.28
CA VAL A 121 0.62 -0.12 -8.58
C VAL A 121 0.36 -1.37 -9.43
N CYS A 122 -0.66 -2.16 -9.09
CA CYS A 122 -1.03 -3.37 -9.80
C CYS A 122 -1.40 -3.10 -11.26
N SER A 123 -2.12 -2.01 -11.53
CA SER A 123 -2.53 -1.62 -12.88
C SER A 123 -1.35 -1.41 -13.85
N VAL A 124 -0.15 -1.14 -13.33
CA VAL A 124 1.07 -0.86 -14.12
C VAL A 124 2.06 -2.04 -14.05
N VAL A 125 2.35 -2.53 -12.85
CA VAL A 125 3.32 -3.61 -12.60
C VAL A 125 2.76 -4.96 -13.05
N GLY A 126 1.49 -5.25 -12.72
CA GLY A 126 0.90 -6.57 -12.79
C GLY A 126 1.82 -7.62 -12.19
N GLU A 127 2.13 -8.65 -12.97
CA GLU A 127 2.97 -9.76 -12.55
C GLU A 127 4.45 -9.63 -12.99
N LYS A 128 4.91 -8.47 -13.47
CA LYS A 128 6.24 -8.36 -14.10
C LYS A 128 7.38 -8.60 -13.12
N ILE A 129 7.43 -7.82 -12.05
CA ILE A 129 8.50 -7.82 -11.04
C ILE A 129 7.89 -7.95 -9.63
N PRO A 130 8.67 -8.44 -8.64
CA PRO A 130 8.19 -8.53 -7.27
C PRO A 130 7.92 -7.17 -6.64
N VAL A 131 6.91 -7.13 -5.78
CA VAL A 131 6.55 -5.97 -4.96
C VAL A 131 6.54 -6.32 -3.48
N ILE A 132 6.78 -5.33 -2.63
CA ILE A 132 6.59 -5.42 -1.16
C ILE A 132 5.81 -4.19 -0.71
N GLY A 133 4.57 -4.40 -0.26
CA GLY A 133 3.74 -3.35 0.30
C GLY A 133 4.06 -3.06 1.77
N ILE A 134 4.25 -1.78 2.10
CA ILE A 134 4.32 -1.25 3.47
C ILE A 134 2.92 -0.76 3.85
N PRO A 135 2.25 -1.38 4.84
CA PRO A 135 0.87 -1.05 5.15
C PRO A 135 0.75 0.35 5.77
N ALA A 136 0.09 1.31 5.10
CA ALA A 136 -0.12 2.66 5.62
C ALA A 136 -1.34 2.78 6.56
N GLY A 137 -2.34 1.90 6.39
CA GLY A 137 -3.61 1.90 7.12
C GLY A 137 -3.82 0.69 8.02
N VAL A 138 -5.04 0.55 8.57
CA VAL A 138 -5.46 -0.60 9.40
C VAL A 138 -6.50 -1.49 8.71
N LYS A 139 -7.00 -1.09 7.53
CA LYS A 139 -7.93 -1.87 6.69
C LYS A 139 -7.24 -2.16 5.37
N ILE A 140 -6.43 -3.20 5.36
CA ILE A 140 -5.71 -3.64 4.17
C ILE A 140 -6.16 -5.07 3.90
N HIS A 141 -6.73 -5.27 2.72
CA HIS A 141 -7.28 -6.54 2.27
C HIS A 141 -6.39 -7.23 1.24
N SER A 142 -5.57 -6.46 0.51
CA SER A 142 -4.65 -7.00 -0.49
C SER A 142 -3.52 -7.79 0.16
N ALA A 143 -3.29 -9.02 -0.29
CA ALA A 143 -2.23 -9.91 0.21
C ALA A 143 -0.81 -9.51 -0.24
N VAL A 144 -0.66 -8.33 -0.85
CA VAL A 144 0.61 -7.79 -1.34
C VAL A 144 1.40 -6.99 -0.30
N TYR A 145 0.80 -6.82 0.88
CA TYR A 145 1.41 -6.10 2.01
C TYR A 145 2.08 -7.04 3.00
N ALA A 146 3.10 -6.53 3.68
CA ALA A 146 3.57 -7.14 4.92
C ALA A 146 2.54 -6.97 6.04
N LYS A 147 2.60 -7.82 7.06
CA LYS A 147 1.72 -7.75 8.24
C LYS A 147 1.85 -6.40 8.98
N ARG A 148 3.09 -5.90 9.09
CA ARG A 148 3.42 -4.63 9.77
C ARG A 148 4.52 -3.88 9.02
N PRO A 149 4.69 -2.56 9.21
CA PRO A 149 5.75 -1.81 8.54
C PRO A 149 7.16 -2.35 8.84
N LYS A 150 7.43 -2.77 10.09
CA LYS A 150 8.70 -3.40 10.45
C LYS A 150 8.94 -4.71 9.68
N ASP A 151 7.89 -5.51 9.46
CA ASP A 151 7.96 -6.77 8.71
C ASP A 151 8.26 -6.50 7.23
N ALA A 152 7.66 -5.46 6.64
CA ALA A 152 8.04 -5.00 5.30
C ALA A 152 9.52 -4.65 5.24
N GLY A 153 10.04 -3.98 6.28
CA GLY A 153 11.46 -3.67 6.37
C GLY A 153 12.35 -4.92 6.42
N ILE A 154 11.94 -5.97 7.14
CA ILE A 154 12.65 -7.26 7.16
C ILE A 154 12.62 -7.94 5.78
N LEU A 155 11.47 -7.93 5.11
CA LEU A 155 11.32 -8.49 3.76
C LEU A 155 12.23 -7.78 2.75
N VAL A 156 12.24 -6.44 2.77
CA VAL A 156 13.14 -5.65 1.90
C VAL A 156 14.59 -5.95 2.23
N LYS A 157 14.98 -6.02 3.52
CA LYS A 157 16.33 -6.42 3.92
C LYS A 157 16.71 -7.79 3.35
N ASN A 158 15.82 -8.78 3.47
CA ASN A 158 16.05 -10.13 2.96
C ASN A 158 16.17 -10.15 1.43
N LEU A 159 15.36 -9.36 0.72
CA LEU A 159 15.44 -9.19 -0.72
C LEU A 159 16.81 -8.63 -1.13
N LEU A 160 17.22 -7.52 -0.52
CA LEU A 160 18.50 -6.86 -0.80
C LEU A 160 19.71 -7.75 -0.47
N GLN A 161 19.58 -8.66 0.49
CA GLN A 161 20.64 -9.63 0.82
C GLN A 161 20.60 -10.90 -0.05
N GLY A 162 19.72 -10.99 -1.05
CA GLY A 162 19.57 -12.17 -1.90
C GLY A 162 19.04 -13.41 -1.18
N LYS A 163 18.37 -13.22 -0.03
CA LYS A 163 17.82 -14.30 0.80
C LYS A 163 16.44 -14.75 0.35
N VAL A 164 15.68 -13.92 -0.37
CA VAL A 164 14.40 -14.31 -0.97
C VAL A 164 14.65 -15.28 -2.12
N LYS A 165 14.16 -16.52 -1.99
CA LYS A 165 14.39 -17.60 -2.98
C LYS A 165 13.19 -17.87 -3.88
N ARG A 166 11.99 -17.49 -3.45
CA ARG A 166 10.74 -17.77 -4.14
C ARG A 166 9.80 -16.59 -4.07
N TYR A 167 9.04 -16.43 -5.15
CA TYR A 167 7.95 -15.49 -5.26
C TYR A 167 6.65 -16.23 -5.59
N VAL A 168 5.53 -15.67 -5.16
CA VAL A 168 4.18 -16.17 -5.45
C VAL A 168 3.31 -15.02 -5.94
N LEU A 169 2.23 -15.34 -6.63
CA LEU A 169 1.19 -14.37 -6.95
C LEU A 169 0.28 -14.17 -5.75
N ALA A 170 0.07 -12.91 -5.38
CA ALA A 170 -0.83 -12.48 -4.32
C ALA A 170 -1.91 -11.57 -4.87
N GLU A 171 -3.12 -11.71 -4.31
CA GLU A 171 -4.32 -10.99 -4.73
C GLU A 171 -4.23 -9.53 -4.30
N VAL A 172 -4.58 -8.65 -5.24
CA VAL A 172 -4.85 -7.24 -4.99
C VAL A 172 -6.37 -7.11 -4.90
N MET A 173 -6.84 -6.81 -3.70
CA MET A 173 -8.24 -6.70 -3.36
C MET A 173 -8.54 -5.25 -3.05
N ASP A 174 -9.64 -4.73 -3.56
CA ASP A 174 -10.12 -3.41 -3.19
C ASP A 174 -11.64 -3.43 -3.00
N LEU A 175 -12.17 -2.42 -2.32
CA LEU A 175 -13.61 -2.30 -2.14
C LEU A 175 -14.23 -1.65 -3.38
N ASP A 176 -15.33 -2.22 -3.86
CA ASP A 176 -16.19 -1.57 -4.86
C ASP A 176 -16.82 -0.33 -4.20
N GLU A 177 -16.23 0.83 -4.47
CA GLU A 177 -16.63 2.11 -3.90
C GLU A 177 -18.07 2.50 -4.26
N ASP A 178 -18.60 2.04 -5.39
CA ASP A 178 -19.99 2.30 -5.84
C ASP A 178 -21.00 1.43 -5.10
N ALA A 179 -20.72 0.13 -4.95
CA ALA A 179 -21.49 -0.74 -4.06
C ALA A 179 -21.47 -0.20 -2.62
N PHE A 180 -20.31 0.32 -2.22
CA PHE A 180 -20.07 0.79 -0.88
C PHE A 180 -20.78 2.12 -0.55
N ARG A 181 -20.97 2.99 -1.55
CA ARG A 181 -21.89 4.16 -1.46
C ARG A 181 -23.35 3.74 -1.26
N ASN A 182 -23.73 2.56 -1.74
CA ASN A 182 -25.06 1.99 -1.63
C ASN A 182 -25.23 1.02 -0.43
N ASN A 183 -24.41 1.15 0.62
CA ASN A 183 -24.40 0.27 1.81
C ASN A 183 -24.13 -1.23 1.53
N ALA A 184 -23.56 -1.58 0.38
CA ALA A 184 -23.08 -2.93 0.09
C ALA A 184 -21.55 -2.98 0.17
N VAL A 185 -20.99 -3.80 1.05
CA VAL A 185 -19.54 -4.02 1.10
C VAL A 185 -19.22 -5.21 0.20
N ARG A 186 -18.54 -4.95 -0.93
CA ARG A 186 -18.07 -6.02 -1.82
C ARG A 186 -16.57 -5.81 -2.08
N ALA A 187 -15.77 -6.75 -1.60
CA ALA A 187 -14.36 -6.82 -2.00
C ALA A 187 -14.28 -7.40 -3.41
N GLU A 188 -13.61 -6.70 -4.31
CA GLU A 188 -13.39 -7.10 -5.69
C GLU A 188 -11.92 -7.44 -5.91
N LEU A 189 -11.68 -8.52 -6.66
CA LEU A 189 -10.35 -8.89 -7.10
C LEU A 189 -9.95 -8.00 -8.28
N TYR A 190 -8.96 -7.15 -8.07
CA TYR A 190 -8.46 -6.24 -9.10
C TYR A 190 -7.38 -6.88 -9.97
N GLY A 191 -6.58 -7.77 -9.39
CA GLY A 191 -5.50 -8.44 -10.11
C GLY A 191 -4.52 -9.12 -9.17
N TYR A 192 -3.33 -9.41 -9.71
CA TYR A 192 -2.28 -10.13 -9.00
C TYR A 192 -0.95 -9.40 -9.13
N MET A 193 -0.13 -9.47 -8.09
CA MET A 193 1.27 -9.05 -8.12
C MET A 193 2.18 -10.15 -7.56
N LYS A 194 3.42 -10.21 -8.04
CA LYS A 194 4.45 -11.09 -7.48
C LYS A 194 4.92 -10.56 -6.14
N VAL A 195 5.00 -11.40 -5.11
CA VAL A 195 5.51 -11.04 -3.78
C VAL A 195 6.43 -12.12 -3.22
N PRO A 196 7.32 -11.81 -2.27
CA PRO A 196 8.10 -12.84 -1.59
C PRO A 196 7.22 -13.93 -0.97
N ASP A 197 7.58 -15.21 -1.16
CA ASP A 197 6.89 -16.34 -0.53
C ASP A 197 7.34 -16.50 0.93
N ASP A 198 6.85 -15.61 1.79
CA ASP A 198 7.23 -15.54 3.20
C ASP A 198 6.01 -15.43 4.11
N ARG A 199 5.62 -16.55 4.73
CA ARG A 199 4.45 -16.63 5.62
C ARG A 199 4.64 -15.93 6.97
N GLU A 200 5.89 -15.66 7.36
CA GLU A 200 6.17 -15.00 8.64
C GLU A 200 5.80 -13.52 8.54
N PHE A 201 6.22 -12.87 7.45
CA PHE A 201 6.16 -11.41 7.32
C PHE A 201 5.12 -10.90 6.32
N MET A 202 4.73 -11.67 5.29
CA MET A 202 3.66 -11.27 4.36
C MET A 202 2.28 -11.52 4.95
N GLN A 203 1.29 -10.70 4.59
CA GLN A 203 -0.11 -10.97 4.94
C GLN A 203 -0.57 -12.32 4.40
N ASP A 204 -1.41 -13.00 5.18
CA ASP A 204 -1.92 -14.30 4.79
C ASP A 204 -2.81 -14.17 3.55
N ARG A 205 -2.55 -15.03 2.57
CA ARG A 205 -3.39 -15.17 1.39
C ARG A 205 -4.71 -15.81 1.85
N LYS A 206 -5.83 -15.12 1.65
CA LYS A 206 -7.16 -15.75 1.74
C LYS A 206 -7.41 -16.58 0.48
N SER A 207 -6.61 -17.60 0.25
CA SER A 207 -6.95 -18.63 -0.74
C SER A 207 -8.33 -19.19 -0.41
N GLY A 208 -9.28 -19.01 -1.32
CA GLY A 208 -10.69 -19.37 -1.15
C GLY A 208 -10.87 -20.77 -0.59
N SER A 209 -11.32 -20.86 0.65
CA SER A 209 -12.00 -22.05 1.14
C SER A 209 -13.47 -21.95 0.73
N SER A 210 -13.91 -22.84 -0.14
CA SER A 210 -15.27 -23.35 -0.05
C SER A 210 -15.48 -23.85 1.39
N GLY A 211 -16.12 -23.05 2.23
CA GLY A 211 -16.37 -23.41 3.63
C GLY A 211 -16.54 -22.20 4.55
N SER A 212 -17.82 -21.84 4.78
CA SER A 212 -18.36 -21.05 5.89
C SER A 212 -17.78 -19.65 6.16
N ASP A 213 -18.41 -18.65 5.55
CA ASP A 213 -18.51 -17.30 6.11
C ASP A 213 -19.22 -17.36 7.47
N THR A 214 -18.46 -17.45 8.56
CA THR A 214 -19.00 -17.28 9.92
C THR A 214 -18.20 -16.28 10.75
N ASN A 215 -17.59 -15.26 10.12
CA ASN A 215 -16.98 -14.16 10.87
C ASN A 215 -17.24 -12.77 10.27
N GLU A 216 -18.33 -12.60 9.53
CA GLU A 216 -18.93 -11.27 9.25
C GLU A 216 -20.19 -11.09 10.09
N THR A 217 -20.04 -11.05 11.41
CA THR A 217 -21.15 -10.63 12.29
C THR A 217 -20.61 -9.79 13.41
N LEU A 218 -20.22 -8.56 13.11
CA LEU A 218 -20.22 -7.48 14.10
C LEU A 218 -20.68 -6.18 13.42
N ASP A 219 -21.65 -5.55 14.08
CA ASP A 219 -22.21 -4.21 13.87
C ASP A 219 -23.27 -3.98 12.80
N ILE A 220 -24.47 -4.54 13.01
CA ILE A 220 -25.73 -3.82 12.79
C ILE A 220 -26.75 -4.22 13.86
N ALA A 221 -27.08 -3.32 14.81
CA ALA A 221 -28.47 -3.02 15.24
C ALA A 221 -28.50 -2.27 16.58
N ALA A 222 -28.79 -0.97 16.54
CA ALA A 222 -29.55 -0.28 17.59
C ALA A 222 -30.09 1.07 17.08
N PHE A 223 -30.97 1.05 16.08
CA PHE A 223 -31.88 2.17 15.87
C PHE A 223 -33.16 1.71 15.16
N THR A 224 -34.23 1.48 15.93
CA THR A 224 -35.59 1.64 15.40
C THR A 224 -36.49 2.15 16.53
N VAL A 225 -36.81 3.42 16.42
CA VAL A 225 -37.97 4.06 17.03
C VAL A 225 -39.22 3.37 16.49
N ASN A 226 -40.11 2.93 17.38
CA ASN A 226 -41.50 2.69 17.00
C ASN A 226 -42.40 3.43 17.98
N GLY A 227 -42.97 4.54 17.49
CA GLY A 227 -44.25 5.06 17.97
C GLY A 227 -45.40 4.44 17.17
N MET A 228 -46.62 4.63 17.69
CA MET A 228 -47.92 4.12 17.23
C MET A 228 -48.16 2.67 17.68
N ILE A 229 -49.10 2.36 18.58
CA ILE A 229 -50.49 2.86 18.73
C ILE A 229 -50.79 3.18 20.21
#